data_AF-A0A7V3Y1Y7-F1
#
_entry.id   AF-A0A7V3Y1Y7-F1
#
_cell.length_a   1.000
_cell.length_b   1.000
_cell.length_c   1.000
_cell.angle_alpha   90.00
_cell.angle_beta   90.00
_cell.angle_gamma   90.00
#
_symmetry.space_group_name_H-M   'P 1'
#
loop_
_entity.id
_entity.type
_entity.pdbx_description
1 polymer ?
#
loop_
_entity_poly.entity_id
_entity_poly.type
_entity_poly.pdbx_seq_one_letter_code
_entity_poly.pdbx_strand_id
1 'polypeptide(L)'
;MEWQKILADAVQDGKIRELYLKKIPVLKTCDNWREVEPIGWIDHPMKLTHYKGALVRLRGNIYFVTEKTINALSEYINWKITQRIDVI
;
A
#
# COMPACT_ATOMS: atom_id res chain seq x y z
N MET A 1 4.53 13.92 13.43
CA MET A 1 4.91 14.91 12.40
C MET A 1 6.25 14.62 11.72
N GLU A 2 7.14 13.77 12.25
CA GLU A 2 8.36 13.36 11.52
C GLU A 2 8.19 12.07 10.68
N TRP A 3 7.39 11.11 11.15
CA TRP A 3 7.20 9.81 10.50
C TRP A 3 6.46 9.85 9.15
N GLN A 4 5.54 10.81 8.96
CA GLN A 4 4.73 10.91 7.74
C GLN A 4 5.55 11.37 6.53
N LYS A 5 6.55 12.26 6.73
CA LYS A 5 7.46 12.67 5.67
C LYS A 5 8.38 11.53 5.23
N ILE A 6 8.86 10.73 6.18
CA ILE A 6 9.71 9.56 5.89
C ILE A 6 8.94 8.50 5.06
N LEU A 7 7.64 8.36 5.29
CA LEU A 7 6.81 7.40 4.54
C LEU A 7 6.51 7.85 3.11
N ALA A 8 6.33 9.15 2.86
CA ALA A 8 6.07 9.67 1.52
C ALA A 8 7.19 9.30 0.51
N ASP A 9 8.43 9.20 0.99
CA ASP A 9 9.60 8.78 0.23
C ASP A 9 9.96 7.29 0.44
N ALA A 10 9.14 6.49 1.13
CA ALA A 10 9.49 5.10 1.44
C ALA A 10 9.51 4.19 0.22
N VAL A 11 8.83 4.58 -0.87
CA VAL A 11 8.89 3.89 -2.16
C VAL A 11 9.80 4.70 -3.07
N GLN A 12 11.03 4.23 -3.25
CA GLN A 12 12.00 4.82 -4.18
C GLN A 12 12.27 3.81 -5.29
N ASP A 13 12.14 4.25 -6.55
CA ASP A 13 12.43 3.44 -7.74
C ASP A 13 11.73 2.07 -7.76
N GLY A 14 10.47 2.02 -7.30
CA GLY A 14 9.68 0.79 -7.24
C GLY A 14 10.15 -0.18 -6.15
N LYS A 15 10.91 0.28 -5.16
CA LYS A 15 11.40 -0.52 -4.04
C LYS A 15 11.01 0.08 -2.70
N ILE A 16 10.81 -0.77 -1.70
CA ILE A 16 10.57 -0.37 -0.32
C ILE A 16 11.37 -1.24 0.64
N ARG A 17 11.94 -0.65 1.69
CA ARG A 17 12.61 -1.42 2.74
C ARG A 17 11.58 -2.14 3.61
N GLU A 18 11.86 -3.37 4.00
CA GLU A 18 10.99 -4.17 4.89
C GLU A 18 10.64 -3.41 6.18
N LEU A 19 11.61 -2.69 6.75
CA LEU A 19 11.45 -1.89 7.96
C LEU A 19 10.40 -0.77 7.80
N TYR A 20 10.31 -0.15 6.62
CA TYR A 20 9.32 0.89 6.35
C TYR A 20 7.95 0.29 6.06
N LEU A 21 7.89 -0.81 5.32
CA LEU A 21 6.64 -1.51 5.04
C LEU A 21 5.90 -1.89 6.35
N LYS A 22 6.63 -2.37 7.36
CA LYS A 22 6.07 -2.69 8.68
C LYS A 22 5.49 -1.50 9.45
N LYS A 23 5.91 -0.28 9.11
CA LYS A 23 5.44 0.97 9.74
C LYS A 23 4.28 1.61 8.99
N ILE A 24 4.00 1.17 7.76
CA ILE A 24 2.89 1.70 6.98
C ILE A 24 1.57 1.20 7.59
N PRO A 25 0.64 2.11 7.91
CA PRO A 25 -0.66 1.73 8.46
C PRO A 25 -1.49 0.99 7.40
N VAL A 26 -2.25 -0.01 7.86
CA VAL A 26 -3.22 -0.70 7.01
C VAL A 26 -4.49 0.14 6.90
N LEU A 27 -4.89 0.50 5.67
CA LEU A 27 -6.16 1.17 5.42
C LEU A 27 -7.28 0.13 5.39
N LYS A 28 -7.98 0.00 6.51
CA LYS A 28 -9.10 -0.93 6.66
C LYS A 28 -10.39 -0.38 6.02
N THR A 29 -10.64 0.91 6.19
CA THR A 29 -11.85 1.61 5.74
C THR A 29 -11.52 3.07 5.43
N CYS A 30 -12.28 3.68 4.53
CA CYS A 30 -12.28 5.12 4.29
C CYS A 30 -13.68 5.57 3.82
N ASP A 31 -13.94 6.87 3.83
CA ASP A 31 -15.23 7.44 3.42
C ASP A 31 -15.54 7.16 1.94
N ASN A 32 -14.52 7.24 1.09
CA ASN A 32 -14.65 7.10 -0.35
C ASN A 32 -13.44 6.39 -0.97
N TRP A 33 -13.62 5.12 -1.33
CA TRP A 33 -12.57 4.32 -1.96
C TRP A 33 -12.14 4.82 -3.35
N ARG A 34 -12.92 5.68 -4.00
CA ARG A 34 -12.56 6.27 -5.30
C ARG A 34 -11.48 7.36 -5.20
N GLU A 35 -11.25 7.90 -4.01
CA GLU A 35 -10.16 8.86 -3.72
C GLU A 35 -8.84 8.16 -3.42
N VAL A 36 -8.84 6.82 -3.34
CA VAL A 36 -7.64 6.03 -3.05
C VAL A 36 -6.85 5.85 -4.34
N GLU A 37 -5.66 6.44 -4.39
CA GLU A 37 -4.77 6.38 -5.53
C GLU A 37 -3.80 5.20 -5.39
N PRO A 38 -3.81 4.23 -6.31
CA PRO A 38 -2.86 3.13 -6.27
C PRO A 38 -1.42 3.61 -6.47
N ILE A 39 -0.51 3.16 -5.62
CA ILE A 39 0.94 3.35 -5.80
C ILE A 39 1.53 2.11 -6.44
N GLY A 40 1.29 0.91 -5.92
CA GLY A 40 1.84 -0.31 -6.51
C GLY A 40 1.55 -1.58 -5.71
N TRP A 41 1.74 -2.72 -6.36
CA TRP A 41 1.47 -4.03 -5.77
C TRP A 41 2.68 -4.58 -5.04
N ILE A 42 2.46 -5.11 -3.83
CA ILE A 42 3.44 -5.86 -3.06
C ILE A 42 2.94 -7.30 -2.92
N ASP A 43 3.83 -8.24 -3.22
CA ASP A 43 3.66 -9.65 -2.92
C ASP A 43 4.99 -10.18 -2.37
N HIS A 44 5.09 -10.18 -1.04
CA HIS A 44 6.33 -10.48 -0.34
C HIS A 44 6.11 -11.29 0.96
N PRO A 45 6.62 -12.53 1.03
CA PRO A 45 6.61 -13.31 2.26
C PRO A 45 7.67 -12.81 3.24
N MET A 46 7.28 -12.53 4.47
CA MET A 46 8.18 -12.29 5.60
C MET A 46 8.22 -13.52 6.52
N LYS A 47 9.15 -13.51 7.49
CA LYS A 47 9.36 -14.63 8.42
C LYS A 47 8.09 -15.14 9.13
N LEU A 48 7.13 -14.27 9.45
CA LEU A 48 5.91 -14.62 10.21
C LEU A 48 4.61 -14.19 9.53
N THR A 49 4.68 -13.47 8.40
CA THR A 49 3.52 -12.81 7.78
C THR A 49 3.73 -12.69 6.28
N HIS A 50 2.68 -12.63 5.49
CA HIS A 50 2.77 -12.36 4.05
C HIS A 50 2.14 -11.01 3.74
N TYR A 51 2.96 -10.07 3.27
CA TYR A 51 2.45 -8.81 2.74
C TYR A 51 2.03 -9.02 1.29
N LYS A 52 0.72 -9.15 1.08
CA LYS A 52 0.12 -9.27 -0.24
C LYS A 52 -1.02 -8.27 -0.39
N GLY A 53 -0.89 -7.34 -1.31
CA GLY A 53 -1.81 -6.21 -1.46
C GLY A 53 -1.17 -5.01 -2.18
N ALA A 54 -1.77 -3.83 -2.06
CA ALA A 54 -1.25 -2.61 -2.69
C ALA A 54 -0.85 -1.56 -1.67
N LEU A 55 0.22 -0.84 -1.97
CA LEU A 55 0.44 0.49 -1.42
C LEU A 55 -0.45 1.48 -2.16
N VAL A 56 -1.09 2.36 -1.40
CA VAL A 56 -2.01 3.37 -1.90
C VAL A 56 -1.75 4.71 -1.23
N ARG A 57 -2.16 5.79 -1.88
CA ARG A 57 -2.17 7.14 -1.34
C ARG A 57 -3.62 7.58 -1.10
N LEU A 58 -3.87 8.16 0.06
CA LEU A 58 -5.16 8.79 0.38
C LEU A 58 -4.89 10.08 1.16
N ARG A 59 -5.37 11.22 0.64
CA ARG A 59 -5.21 12.54 1.26
C ARG A 59 -3.74 12.84 1.64
N GLY A 60 -2.81 12.52 0.72
CA GLY A 60 -1.36 12.73 0.90
C GLY A 60 -0.65 11.73 1.81
N ASN A 61 -1.35 10.76 2.42
CA ASN A 61 -0.76 9.74 3.28
C ASN A 61 -0.67 8.39 2.56
N ILE A 62 0.36 7.61 2.87
CA ILE A 62 0.56 6.26 2.32
C ILE A 62 -0.02 5.22 3.27
N TYR A 63 -0.73 4.27 2.69
CA TYR A 63 -1.33 3.14 3.38
C TYR A 63 -1.06 1.83 2.64
N PHE A 64 -1.20 0.73 3.36
CA PHE A 64 -1.26 -0.61 2.78
C PHE A 64 -2.71 -1.10 2.76
N VAL A 65 -3.17 -1.59 1.62
CA VAL A 65 -4.47 -2.25 1.47
C VAL A 65 -4.21 -3.71 1.13
N THR A 66 -4.78 -4.62 1.92
CA THR A 66 -4.57 -6.06 1.72
C THR A 66 -5.22 -6.54 0.43
N GLU A 67 -4.69 -7.61 -0.17
CA GLU A 67 -5.28 -8.28 -1.33
C GLU A 67 -6.75 -8.64 -1.07
N LYS A 68 -7.07 -9.13 0.14
CA LYS A 68 -8.45 -9.46 0.53
C LYS A 68 -9.38 -8.25 0.42
N THR A 69 -8.95 -7.09 0.91
CA THR A 69 -9.74 -5.85 0.81
C THR A 69 -9.88 -5.38 -0.63
N ILE A 70 -8.79 -5.45 -1.42
CA ILE A 70 -8.82 -5.08 -2.84
C ILE A 70 -9.83 -5.94 -3.59
N ASN A 71 -9.75 -7.26 -3.45
CA ASN A 71 -10.64 -8.20 -4.11
C ASN A 71 -12.11 -7.98 -3.73
N ALA A 72 -12.40 -7.72 -2.45
CA ALA A 72 -13.75 -7.44 -1.99
C ALA A 72 -14.34 -6.14 -2.57
N LEU A 73 -13.48 -5.18 -2.96
CA LEU A 73 -13.88 -3.89 -3.50
C LEU A 73 -13.78 -3.81 -5.03
N SER A 74 -13.16 -4.80 -5.69
CA SER A 74 -12.96 -4.83 -7.14
C SER A 74 -14.26 -4.81 -7.96
N GLU A 75 -15.39 -5.21 -7.35
CA GLU A 75 -16.72 -5.09 -7.98
C GLU A 75 -17.19 -3.64 -8.11
N TYR A 76 -16.68 -2.74 -7.26
CA TYR A 76 -17.11 -1.34 -7.17
C TYR A 76 -16.02 -0.35 -7.60
N ILE A 77 -14.76 -0.77 -7.54
CA ILE A 77 -13.58 0.05 -7.75
C ILE A 77 -12.69 -0.62 -8.79
N ASN A 78 -12.35 0.12 -9.84
CA ASN A 78 -11.34 -0.31 -10.81
C ASN A 78 -9.94 0.08 -10.32
N TRP A 79 -9.25 -0.86 -9.70
CA TRP A 79 -7.89 -0.67 -9.18
C TRP A 79 -6.87 -0.59 -10.33
N LYS A 80 -6.42 0.62 -10.67
CA LYS A 80 -5.38 0.85 -11.70
C LYS A 80 -3.96 0.62 -11.17
N ILE A 81 -3.70 -0.56 -10.59
CA ILE A 81 -2.38 -0.94 -10.07
C ILE A 81 -1.53 -1.47 -11.23
N THR A 82 -0.61 -0.67 -11.75
CA THR A 82 0.21 -1.03 -12.92
C THR A 82 1.62 -1.47 -12.58
N GLN A 83 2.15 -1.04 -11.43
CA GLN A 83 3.52 -1.30 -11.04
C GLN A 83 3.61 -2.29 -9.89
N ARG A 84 4.62 -3.16 -9.95
CA ARG A 84 5.06 -4.00 -8.83
C ARG A 84 6.08 -3.24 -8.01
N ILE A 85 6.01 -3.39 -6.69
CA ILE A 85 6.97 -2.84 -5.73
C ILE A 85 7.72 -4.00 -5.10
N ASP A 86 9.05 -3.96 -5.20
CA ASP A 86 9.93 -4.96 -4.59
C ASP A 86 10.28 -4.57 -3.15
N VAL A 87 10.22 -5.55 -2.24
CA VAL A 87 10.61 -5.34 -0.85
C VAL A 87 12.07 -5.78 -0.68
N ILE A 88 12.90 -4.91 -0.10
CA ILE A 88 14.34 -5.10 0.12
C ILE A 88 14.75 -4.97 1.59
#